data_AF-Q16NC0-F1
#
_entry.id   AF-Q16NC0-F1
#
_cell.length_a   1.000
_cell.length_b   1.000
_cell.length_c   1.000
_cell.angle_alpha   90.00
_cell.angle_beta   90.00
_cell.angle_gamma   90.00
#
_symmetry.space_group_name_H-M   'P 1'
#
loop_
_entity.id
_entity.type
_entity.pdbx_description
1 polymer ?
#
loop_
_entity_poly.entity_id
_entity_poly.type
_entity_poly.pdbx_seq_one_letter_code
_entity_poly.pdbx_strand_id
1 'polypeptide(L)'
;MSITDFLKDLPCHNEENFSLFNTENGVKTSSKRPSVYIPTVDIPSEQVIVTEKKNILLRYLHQQWDKKNAPKKREHGSDGTNDTLRKRPRLELPPRENNNT
;
A
#
# COMPACT_ATOMS: atom_id res chain seq x y z
N MET A 1 -36.33 5.94 -23.39
CA MET A 1 -35.14 6.81 -23.24
C MET A 1 -34.36 6.72 -24.54
N SER A 2 -34.12 7.84 -25.22
CA SER A 2 -33.34 7.84 -26.46
C SER A 2 -31.85 7.80 -26.16
N ILE A 3 -31.04 7.29 -27.09
CA ILE A 3 -29.56 7.39 -27.04
C ILE A 3 -29.13 8.87 -26.92
N THR A 4 -29.88 9.79 -27.54
CA THR A 4 -29.62 11.23 -27.45
C THR A 4 -29.77 11.76 -26.02
N ASP A 5 -30.74 11.26 -25.26
CA ASP A 5 -30.96 11.65 -23.86
C ASP A 5 -29.87 11.11 -22.94
N PHE A 6 -29.17 10.06 -23.37
CA PHE A 6 -28.05 9.46 -22.66
C PHE A 6 -26.73 10.20 -22.93
N LEU A 7 -26.58 10.82 -24.10
CA LEU A 7 -25.35 11.51 -24.54
C LEU A 7 -25.34 13.02 -24.27
N LYS A 8 -26.39 13.57 -23.65
CA LYS A 8 -26.41 14.96 -23.20
C LYS A 8 -25.58 15.17 -21.93
N ASP A 9 -25.24 16.43 -21.64
CA ASP A 9 -24.62 16.85 -20.38
C ASP A 9 -23.29 16.13 -20.05
N LEU A 10 -22.47 15.87 -21.07
CA LEU A 10 -21.12 15.35 -20.90
C LEU A 10 -20.25 16.35 -20.10
N PRO A 11 -19.24 15.87 -19.35
CA PRO A 11 -18.39 16.75 -18.56
C PRO A 11 -17.73 17.85 -19.40
N CYS A 12 -17.93 19.09 -18.99
CA CYS A 12 -17.31 20.27 -19.59
C CYS A 12 -16.51 21.01 -18.52
N HIS A 13 -15.19 21.04 -18.66
CA HIS A 13 -14.32 21.82 -17.76
C HIS A 13 -14.32 23.31 -18.09
N ASN A 14 -14.44 23.64 -19.39
CA ASN A 14 -14.50 25.00 -19.92
C ASN A 14 -15.14 24.96 -21.31
N GLU A 15 -16.23 25.70 -21.50
CA GLU A 15 -17.01 25.75 -22.75
C GLU A 15 -16.19 26.29 -23.92
N GLU A 16 -15.18 27.13 -23.65
CA GLU A 16 -14.34 27.74 -24.66
C GLU A 16 -13.25 26.83 -25.24
N ASN A 17 -12.96 25.68 -24.59
CA ASN A 17 -11.83 24.83 -24.98
C ASN A 17 -11.92 24.32 -26.43
N PHE A 18 -13.13 24.15 -26.96
CA PHE A 18 -13.38 23.62 -28.31
C PHE A 18 -14.33 24.47 -29.14
N SER A 19 -14.80 25.62 -28.62
CA SER A 19 -15.77 26.50 -29.30
C SER A 19 -15.23 27.06 -30.62
N LEU A 20 -13.91 27.25 -30.72
CA LEU A 20 -13.23 27.82 -31.89
C LEU A 20 -12.41 26.79 -32.70
N PHE A 21 -12.51 25.50 -32.38
CA PHE A 21 -11.74 24.46 -33.08
C PHE A 21 -12.21 24.34 -34.54
N ASN A 22 -11.30 24.51 -35.50
CA ASN A 22 -11.60 24.45 -36.94
C ASN A 22 -10.63 23.52 -37.69
N THR A 23 -11.17 22.51 -38.36
CA THR A 23 -10.42 21.52 -39.15
C THR A 23 -10.09 22.01 -40.57
N GLU A 24 -10.81 23.01 -41.09
CA GLU A 24 -10.70 23.53 -42.47
C GLU A 24 -9.30 24.12 -42.75
N ASN A 25 -8.61 24.63 -41.73
CA ASN A 25 -7.27 25.21 -41.84
C ASN A 25 -6.13 24.19 -41.63
N GLY A 26 -6.45 22.89 -41.54
CA GLY A 26 -5.64 21.92 -40.80
C GLY A 26 -5.10 20.69 -41.54
N VAL A 27 -5.11 20.62 -42.88
CA VAL A 27 -4.45 19.50 -43.61
C VAL A 27 -2.96 19.78 -43.81
N LYS A 28 -2.24 19.94 -42.70
CA LYS A 28 -0.79 19.73 -42.59
C LYS A 28 -0.50 19.03 -41.26
N THR A 29 -1.02 17.82 -41.10
CA THR A 29 -0.82 16.92 -39.94
C THR A 29 0.66 16.54 -39.68
N SER A 30 1.61 17.19 -40.36
CA SER A 30 3.05 16.96 -40.24
C SER A 30 3.81 18.10 -39.53
N SER A 31 3.30 19.33 -39.49
CA SER A 31 4.12 20.49 -39.14
C SER A 31 3.72 21.15 -37.82
N LYS A 32 4.16 20.54 -36.73
CA LYS A 32 4.69 21.18 -35.51
C LYS A 32 4.66 20.11 -34.42
N ARG A 33 5.69 19.26 -34.41
CA ARG A 33 6.02 18.55 -33.18
C ARG A 33 6.12 19.61 -32.08
N PRO A 34 5.52 19.41 -30.91
CA PRO A 34 5.70 20.31 -29.77
C PRO A 34 7.19 20.59 -29.60
N SER A 35 7.54 21.83 -29.28
CA SER A 35 8.93 22.20 -29.02
C SER A 35 9.49 21.30 -27.91
N VAL A 36 10.69 20.77 -28.12
CA VAL A 36 11.37 19.96 -27.12
C VAL A 36 11.82 20.87 -25.97
N TYR A 37 11.51 20.50 -24.74
CA TYR A 37 12.02 21.18 -23.55
C TYR A 37 13.51 20.86 -23.38
N ILE A 38 14.34 21.90 -23.29
CA ILE A 38 15.78 21.80 -23.01
C ILE A 38 16.03 22.45 -21.65
N PRO A 39 16.28 21.68 -20.58
CA PRO A 39 16.62 22.23 -19.27
C PRO A 39 17.95 22.99 -19.34
N THR A 40 17.97 24.27 -18.92
CA THR A 40 19.18 25.10 -18.87
C THR A 40 19.67 25.36 -17.44
N VAL A 41 18.82 25.05 -16.46
CA VAL A 41 19.09 25.23 -15.02
C VAL A 41 18.95 23.88 -14.36
N ASP A 42 19.96 23.51 -13.57
CA ASP A 42 19.91 22.32 -12.74
C ASP A 42 19.16 22.65 -11.45
N ILE A 43 18.07 21.92 -11.19
CA ILE A 43 17.22 22.11 -10.02
C ILE A 43 17.30 20.82 -9.20
N PRO A 44 17.82 20.87 -7.95
CA PRO A 44 17.94 19.68 -7.13
C PRO A 44 16.57 19.12 -6.75
N SER A 45 16.45 17.79 -6.72
CA SER A 45 15.23 17.13 -6.25
C SER A 45 15.11 17.24 -4.73
N GLU A 46 13.91 17.56 -4.24
CA GLU A 46 13.63 17.64 -2.80
C GLU A 46 13.71 16.26 -2.13
N GLN A 47 13.28 15.20 -2.83
CA GLN A 47 13.23 13.84 -2.31
C GLN A 47 13.80 12.87 -3.34
N VAL A 48 14.38 11.77 -2.85
CA VAL A 48 14.95 10.70 -3.67
C VAL A 48 14.24 9.40 -3.38
N ILE A 49 13.79 8.72 -4.44
CA ILE A 49 13.17 7.40 -4.34
C ILE A 49 14.28 6.37 -4.03
N VAL A 50 14.15 5.70 -2.88
CA VAL A 50 15.09 4.66 -2.44
C VAL A 50 14.42 3.30 -2.36
N THR A 51 15.14 2.26 -2.75
CA THR A 51 14.68 0.87 -2.58
C THR A 51 15.20 0.30 -1.27
N GLU A 52 14.39 -0.54 -0.63
CA GLU A 52 14.82 -1.22 0.59
C GLU A 52 15.90 -2.25 0.26
N LYS A 53 17.06 -2.16 0.92
CA LYS A 53 18.20 -3.06 0.69
C LYS A 53 17.99 -4.47 1.27
N LYS A 54 17.04 -4.64 2.18
CA LYS A 54 16.82 -5.92 2.86
C LYS A 54 16.26 -6.95 1.89
N ASN A 55 16.81 -8.16 1.94
CA ASN A 55 16.25 -9.29 1.24
C ASN A 55 14.81 -9.56 1.73
N ILE A 56 13.91 -9.83 0.79
CA ILE A 56 12.48 -10.00 1.08
C ILE A 56 12.18 -11.13 2.06
N LEU A 57 12.96 -12.23 2.02
CA LEU A 57 12.80 -13.35 2.94
C LEU A 57 13.21 -12.97 4.35
N LEU A 58 14.35 -12.29 4.50
CA LEU A 58 14.82 -11.82 5.80
C LEU A 58 13.84 -10.81 6.41
N ARG A 59 13.34 -9.86 5.60
CA ARG A 59 12.32 -8.91 6.04
C ARG A 59 11.08 -9.63 6.57
N TYR A 60 10.61 -10.67 5.85
CA TYR A 60 9.47 -11.47 6.28
C TYR A 60 9.73 -12.22 7.59
N LEU A 61 10.87 -12.89 7.72
CA LEU A 61 11.21 -13.66 8.91
C LEU A 61 11.34 -12.76 10.15
N HIS A 62 12.00 -11.61 10.02
CA HIS A 62 12.08 -10.61 11.10
C HIS A 62 10.69 -10.12 11.50
N GLN A 63 9.83 -9.78 10.53
CA GLN A 63 8.47 -9.34 10.81
C GLN A 63 7.65 -10.41 11.56
N GLN A 64 7.78 -11.69 11.19
CA GLN A 64 7.12 -12.79 11.90
C GLN A 64 7.66 -12.96 13.31
N TRP A 65 8.97 -12.83 13.50
CA TRP A 65 9.61 -12.91 14.81
C TRP A 65 9.18 -11.78 15.72
N ASP A 66 9.23 -10.54 15.24
CA ASP A 66 8.86 -9.35 16.02
C ASP A 66 7.39 -9.38 16.40
N LYS A 67 6.51 -9.84 15.50
CA LYS A 67 5.08 -10.05 15.81
C LYS A 67 4.86 -11.07 16.92
N LYS A 68 5.64 -12.16 16.96
CA LYS A 68 5.54 -13.20 17.99
C LYS A 68 6.11 -12.76 19.34
N ASN A 69 7.12 -11.91 19.33
CA ASN A 69 7.82 -11.45 20.53
C ASN A 69 7.42 -10.04 20.96
N ALA A 70 6.46 -9.42 20.27
CA ALA A 70 5.91 -8.14 20.65
C ALA A 70 5.42 -8.23 22.11
N PRO A 71 5.85 -7.31 23.00
CA PRO A 71 5.45 -7.35 24.39
C PRO A 71 3.92 -7.32 24.46
N LYS A 72 3.33 -8.32 25.12
CA LYS A 72 1.88 -8.51 25.34
C LYS A 72 1.26 -7.42 26.24
N LYS A 73 1.62 -6.15 26.06
CA LYS A 73 1.01 -5.02 26.78
C LYS A 73 -0.29 -4.54 26.14
N ARG A 74 -0.77 -5.20 25.09
CA ARG A 74 -2.06 -4.92 24.45
C ARG A 74 -2.84 -6.22 24.22
N GLU A 75 -3.30 -6.84 25.30
CA GLU A 75 -4.49 -7.69 25.25
C GLU A 75 -5.46 -7.23 26.35
N HIS A 76 -6.31 -6.28 25.97
CA HIS A 76 -7.66 -6.19 26.49
C HIS A 76 -8.58 -5.95 25.29
N GLY A 77 -9.26 -7.02 24.86
CA GLY A 77 -10.37 -6.99 23.89
C GLY A 77 -10.01 -7.35 22.45
N SER A 78 -10.26 -8.61 22.06
CA SER A 78 -11.21 -8.96 20.99
C SER A 78 -11.08 -10.45 20.63
N ASP A 79 -12.21 -11.15 20.71
CA ASP A 79 -12.43 -12.57 20.42
C ASP A 79 -11.89 -13.06 19.08
N GLY A 80 -11.45 -14.32 19.06
CA GLY A 80 -11.01 -15.00 17.85
C GLY A 80 -10.52 -16.42 18.12
N THR A 81 -11.44 -17.29 18.54
CA THR A 81 -11.45 -18.75 18.39
C THR A 81 -10.19 -19.40 17.79
N ASN A 82 -9.47 -20.21 18.57
CA ASN A 82 -8.84 -21.48 18.15
C ASN A 82 -8.03 -22.09 19.32
N ASP A 83 -8.72 -22.47 20.40
CA ASP A 83 -8.13 -23.26 21.49
C ASP A 83 -8.01 -24.73 21.07
N THR A 84 -6.99 -25.02 20.25
CA THR A 84 -6.54 -26.40 20.03
C THR A 84 -5.58 -26.81 21.14
N LEU A 85 -6.14 -27.47 22.15
CA LEU A 85 -5.61 -28.67 22.79
C LEU A 85 -4.08 -28.71 23.05
N ARG A 86 -3.61 -28.18 24.18
CA ARG A 86 -2.38 -28.67 24.85
C ARG A 86 -2.46 -28.55 26.38
N LYS A 87 -3.25 -29.40 27.03
CA LYS A 87 -3.06 -29.65 28.47
C LYS A 87 -1.76 -30.43 28.66
N ARG A 88 -0.74 -29.79 29.22
CA ARG A 88 0.51 -30.47 29.63
C ARG A 88 0.21 -31.36 30.85
N PRO A 89 0.71 -32.60 30.93
CA PRO A 89 0.60 -33.41 32.13
C PRO A 89 1.38 -32.75 33.27
N ARG A 90 0.75 -32.60 34.43
CA ARG A 90 1.42 -32.15 35.66
C ARG A 90 2.31 -33.29 36.15
N LEU A 91 3.62 -33.11 36.11
CA LEU A 91 4.56 -34.05 36.71
C LEU A 91 4.29 -34.07 38.21
N GLU A 92 3.97 -35.24 38.77
CA GLU A 92 3.82 -35.40 40.23
C GLU A 92 5.16 -35.12 40.92
N LEU A 93 5.12 -34.31 41.98
CA LEU A 93 6.26 -34.12 42.86
C LEU A 93 6.38 -35.35 43.78
N PRO A 94 7.58 -35.90 44.00
CA PRO A 94 7.75 -37.07 44.84
C PRO A 94 7.42 -36.76 46.32
N PRO A 95 6.99 -37.75 47.11
CA PRO A 95 6.75 -37.57 48.54
C PRO A 95 8.05 -37.22 49.24
N ARG A 96 8.01 -36.19 50.08
CA ARG A 96 9.12 -35.84 50.96
C ARG A 96 9.14 -36.83 52.12
N GLU A 97 9.98 -37.86 52.02
CA GLU A 97 10.28 -38.75 53.14
C GLU A 97 11.16 -38.02 54.18
N ASN A 98 10.52 -37.76 55.32
CA ASN A 98 10.94 -37.84 56.73
C ASN A 98 12.45 -37.74 57.09
N ASN A 99 12.78 -36.98 58.15
CA ASN A 99 13.25 -37.52 59.45
C ASN A 99 13.91 -36.48 60.39
N ASN A 100 13.57 -36.60 61.68
CA ASN A 100 14.29 -36.23 62.92
C ASN A 100 14.11 -34.82 63.54
N THR A 101 13.29 -34.70 64.57
CA THR A 101 13.66 -34.89 66.00
C THR A 101 12.39 -34.85 66.86
#